data_AF-A0A4Y2WMM5-F1
#
_entry.id   AF-A0A4Y2WMM5-F1
#
_cell.length_a   1.000
_cell.length_b   1.000
_cell.length_c   1.000
_cell.angle_alpha   90.00
_cell.angle_beta   90.00
_cell.angle_gamma   90.00
#
_symmetry.space_group_name_H-M   'P 1'
#
loop_
_entity.id
_entity.type
_entity.pdbx_description
1 polymer ?
#
loop_
_entity_poly.entity_id
_entity_poly.type
_entity_poly.pdbx_seq_one_letter_code
_entity_poly.pdbx_strand_id
1 'polypeptide(L)'
;MALEFISTIGPWNKINLYTDSLSVLEALNTFKTSKQEILAIKNDILEISKEKSITLHWIPPHTGIQGNEAADSHAKKATTRPNIEKIPKKSFKQLKNAVSNVQIQIWQERWASSTTKNGRHTEKLIPAVSIHKKKISHIILQFLSGHGRFPA
;
A
#
# COMPACT_ATOMS: atom_id res chain seq x y z
N MET A 1 11.97 -15.93 -11.63
CA MET A 1 12.34 -15.34 -10.31
C MET A 1 13.77 -15.75 -9.96
N ALA A 2 14.48 -15.02 -9.07
CA ALA A 2 15.90 -15.32 -8.76
C ALA A 2 16.13 -16.75 -8.22
N LEU A 3 15.23 -17.26 -7.36
CA LEU A 3 15.31 -18.63 -6.84
C LEU A 3 15.07 -19.69 -7.93
N GLU A 4 14.14 -19.45 -8.86
CA GLU A 4 13.95 -20.32 -10.03
C GLU A 4 15.19 -20.35 -10.92
N PHE A 5 15.87 -19.22 -11.10
CA PHE A 5 17.14 -19.22 -11.84
C PHE A 5 18.19 -20.05 -11.10
N ILE A 6 18.30 -19.89 -9.78
CA ILE A 6 19.22 -20.65 -8.93
C ILE A 6 18.96 -22.17 -8.97
N SER A 7 17.70 -22.61 -9.05
CA SER A 7 17.42 -24.04 -9.19
C SER A 7 17.94 -24.60 -10.52
N THR A 8 17.93 -23.80 -11.59
CA THR A 8 18.40 -24.21 -12.93
C THR A 8 19.91 -24.13 -13.15
N ILE A 9 20.65 -23.34 -12.37
CA ILE A 9 22.11 -23.23 -12.55
C ILE A 9 22.83 -24.47 -12.01
N GLY A 10 23.78 -24.99 -12.80
CA GLY A 10 24.48 -26.26 -12.51
C GLY A 10 25.66 -26.15 -11.54
N PRO A 11 26.81 -25.58 -11.92
CA PRO A 11 28.07 -25.82 -11.22
C PRO A 11 28.24 -25.03 -9.90
N TRP A 12 27.28 -24.18 -9.53
CA TRP A 12 27.41 -23.25 -8.41
C TRP A 12 26.73 -23.78 -7.15
N ASN A 13 27.51 -24.37 -6.25
CA ASN A 13 26.98 -24.94 -5.01
C ASN A 13 26.86 -23.91 -3.87
N LYS A 14 27.52 -22.75 -3.96
CA LYS A 14 27.46 -21.69 -2.95
C LYS A 14 27.00 -20.39 -3.58
N ILE A 15 25.89 -19.86 -3.08
CA ILE A 15 25.18 -18.74 -3.67
C ILE A 15 24.92 -17.68 -2.60
N ASN A 16 25.28 -16.44 -2.91
CA ASN A 16 24.98 -15.28 -2.07
C ASN A 16 23.92 -14.44 -2.77
N LEU A 17 22.77 -14.26 -2.12
CA LEU A 17 21.68 -13.40 -2.60
C LEU A 17 21.70 -12.10 -1.79
N TYR A 18 21.76 -10.97 -2.49
CA TYR A 18 21.76 -9.64 -1.86
C TYR A 18 20.40 -8.97 -2.11
N THR A 19 19.82 -8.39 -1.07
CA THR A 19 18.55 -7.65 -1.17
C THR A 19 18.55 -6.45 -0.24
N ASP A 20 17.92 -5.37 -0.66
CA ASP A 20 17.67 -4.20 0.19
C ASP A 20 16.41 -4.32 1.05
N SER A 21 15.64 -5.38 0.86
CA SER A 21 14.39 -5.61 1.57
C SER A 21 14.63 -6.25 2.94
N LEU A 22 15.03 -5.44 3.93
CA LEU A 22 15.20 -5.88 5.32
C LEU A 22 13.94 -6.59 5.84
N SER A 23 12.76 -6.05 5.52
CA SER A 23 11.47 -6.62 5.92
C SER A 23 11.23 -8.05 5.41
N VAL A 24 11.76 -8.41 4.24
CA VAL A 24 11.67 -9.77 3.71
C VAL A 24 12.61 -10.69 4.49
N LEU A 25 13.83 -10.25 4.76
CA LEU A 25 14.80 -11.02 5.55
C LEU A 25 14.30 -11.29 6.97
N GLU A 26 13.73 -10.28 7.63
CA GLU A 26 13.11 -10.44 8.96
C GLU A 26 11.93 -11.42 8.92
N ALA A 27 11.07 -11.31 7.90
CA ALA A 27 9.95 -12.23 7.72
C ALA A 27 10.40 -13.67 7.45
N LEU A 28 11.51 -13.87 6.72
CA LEU A 28 12.11 -15.17 6.49
C LEU A 28 12.73 -15.74 7.77
N ASN A 29 13.35 -14.90 8.59
CA ASN A 29 13.93 -15.30 9.88
C ASN A 29 12.86 -15.63 10.94
N THR A 30 11.61 -15.19 10.76
CA THR A 30 10.53 -15.42 11.72
C THR A 30 9.91 -16.81 11.57
N PHE A 31 9.79 -17.59 12.66
CA PHE A 31 9.22 -18.95 12.61
C PHE A 31 7.72 -18.99 12.25
N LYS A 32 6.92 -18.04 12.73
CA LYS A 32 5.48 -17.97 12.46
C LYS A 32 5.17 -16.86 11.44
N THR A 33 4.85 -17.24 10.21
CA THR A 33 4.33 -16.31 9.20
C THR A 33 3.07 -16.89 8.56
N SER A 34 2.02 -16.07 8.46
CA SER A 34 0.78 -16.41 7.76
C SER A 34 0.77 -15.88 6.31
N LYS A 35 1.83 -15.17 5.89
CA LYS A 35 1.95 -14.62 4.54
C LYS A 35 2.34 -15.73 3.56
N GLN A 36 1.44 -16.04 2.63
CA GLN A 36 1.61 -17.11 1.65
C GLN A 36 2.88 -16.90 0.80
N GLU A 37 3.22 -15.66 0.48
CA GLU A 37 4.39 -15.31 -0.32
C GLU A 37 5.71 -15.63 0.41
N ILE A 38 5.78 -15.36 1.72
CA ILE A 38 6.96 -15.67 2.53
C ILE A 38 7.08 -17.19 2.72
N LEU A 39 5.96 -17.90 2.91
CA LEU A 39 5.96 -19.36 2.98
C LEU A 39 6.46 -20.00 1.67
N ALA A 40 6.02 -19.48 0.51
CA ALA A 40 6.51 -19.94 -0.78
C ALA A 40 8.03 -19.75 -0.90
N ILE A 41 8.54 -18.56 -0.59
CA ILE A 41 9.99 -18.27 -0.62
C ILE A 41 10.76 -19.20 0.34
N LYS A 42 10.25 -19.48 1.54
CA LYS A 42 10.88 -20.42 2.48
C LYS A 42 10.95 -21.83 1.91
N ASN A 43 9.86 -22.31 1.31
CA ASN A 43 9.81 -23.64 0.72
C ASN A 43 10.79 -23.73 -0.46
N ASP A 44 10.84 -22.72 -1.32
CA ASP A 44 11.78 -22.69 -2.45
C ASP A 44 13.24 -22.71 -1.96
N ILE A 45 13.57 -21.91 -0.94
CA ILE A 45 14.91 -21.92 -0.32
C ILE A 45 15.22 -23.29 0.28
N LEU A 46 14.26 -23.91 0.98
CA LEU A 46 14.45 -25.21 1.61
C LEU A 46 14.70 -26.31 0.57
N GLU A 47 13.94 -26.31 -0.52
CA GLU A 47 14.11 -27.25 -1.64
C GLU A 47 15.48 -27.08 -2.29
N ILE A 48 15.88 -25.85 -2.60
CA ILE A 48 17.21 -25.58 -3.17
C ILE A 48 18.34 -25.95 -2.18
N SER A 49 18.10 -25.78 -0.88
CA SER A 49 19.07 -26.08 0.18
C SER A 49 19.46 -27.56 0.29
N LYS A 50 18.72 -28.46 -0.38
CA LYS A 50 19.08 -29.87 -0.49
C LYS A 50 20.36 -30.11 -1.31
N GLU A 51 20.63 -29.22 -2.27
CA GLU A 51 21.74 -29.37 -3.23
C GLU A 51 22.73 -28.20 -3.15
N LYS A 52 22.26 -27.01 -2.75
CA LYS A 52 23.04 -25.76 -2.82
C LYS A 52 22.97 -24.98 -1.51
N SER A 53 24.07 -24.34 -1.13
CA SER A 53 24.11 -23.43 0.01
C SER A 53 23.70 -22.01 -0.42
N ILE A 54 22.58 -21.50 0.09
CA ILE A 54 22.13 -20.12 -0.11
C ILE A 54 22.41 -19.31 1.15
N THR A 55 23.07 -18.16 1.00
CA THR A 55 23.19 -17.14 2.05
C THR A 55 22.51 -15.86 1.60
N LEU A 56 21.65 -15.30 2.46
CA LEU A 56 20.94 -14.05 2.20
C LEU A 56 21.65 -12.90 2.92
N HIS A 57 21.87 -11.80 2.22
CA HIS A 57 22.55 -10.61 2.72
C HIS A 57 21.67 -9.38 2.55
N TRP A 58 21.59 -8.57 3.62
CA TRP A 58 20.99 -7.25 3.53
C TRP A 58 22.01 -6.24 2.99
N ILE A 59 21.57 -5.38 2.07
CA ILE A 59 22.34 -4.23 1.61
C ILE A 59 21.51 -2.95 1.72
N PRO A 60 22.12 -1.78 1.97
CA PRO A 60 21.36 -0.55 2.09
C PRO A 60 20.82 -0.08 0.71
N PRO A 61 19.54 0.31 0.62
CA PRO A 61 18.96 0.81 -0.63
C PRO A 61 19.59 2.14 -1.04
N HIS A 62 19.64 2.40 -2.35
CA HIS A 62 20.03 3.70 -2.93
C HIS A 62 21.43 4.22 -2.53
N THR A 63 22.39 3.32 -2.37
CA THR A 63 23.77 3.65 -1.95
C THR A 63 24.81 3.61 -3.08
N GLY A 64 24.41 3.51 -4.36
CA GLY A 64 25.36 3.37 -5.47
C GLY A 64 25.78 1.94 -5.78
N ILE A 65 25.18 0.93 -5.13
CA ILE A 65 25.50 -0.48 -5.40
C ILE A 65 24.90 -0.86 -6.75
N GLN A 66 25.75 -0.93 -7.78
CA GLN A 66 25.36 -1.15 -9.18
C GLN A 66 24.40 -2.34 -9.37
N GLY A 67 24.62 -3.46 -8.67
CA GLY A 67 23.75 -4.64 -8.74
C GLY A 67 22.33 -4.39 -8.21
N ASN A 68 22.21 -3.65 -7.09
CA ASN A 68 20.90 -3.31 -6.52
C ASN A 68 20.18 -2.29 -7.40
N GLU A 69 20.88 -1.28 -7.87
CA GLU A 69 20.32 -0.24 -8.75
C GLU A 69 19.84 -0.82 -10.09
N ALA A 70 20.58 -1.80 -10.63
CA ALA A 70 20.15 -2.54 -11.81
C ALA A 70 18.87 -3.34 -11.51
N ALA A 71 18.82 -4.07 -10.38
CA ALA A 71 17.64 -4.83 -9.97
C ALA A 71 16.40 -3.91 -9.80
N ASP A 72 16.56 -2.77 -9.13
CA ASP A 72 15.51 -1.75 -8.95
C ASP A 72 15.04 -1.18 -10.28
N SER A 73 15.97 -0.87 -11.19
CA SER A 73 15.65 -0.38 -12.54
C SER A 73 14.83 -1.40 -13.32
N HIS A 74 15.20 -2.69 -13.25
CA HIS A 74 14.43 -3.77 -13.87
C HIS A 74 13.06 -3.94 -13.24
N ALA A 75 12.96 -3.92 -11.91
CA ALA A 75 11.69 -3.99 -11.19
C ALA A 75 10.76 -2.82 -11.58
N LYS A 76 11.29 -1.60 -11.66
CA LYS A 76 10.55 -0.40 -12.09
C LYS A 76 10.08 -0.51 -13.54
N LYS A 77 10.94 -0.97 -14.46
CA LYS A 77 10.55 -1.22 -15.86
C LYS A 77 9.47 -2.30 -15.97
N ALA A 78 9.46 -3.29 -15.09
CA ALA A 78 8.42 -4.31 -15.09
C ALA A 78 7.03 -3.73 -14.77
N THR A 79 6.95 -2.65 -13.98
CA THR A 79 5.67 -2.00 -13.63
C THR A 79 4.96 -1.33 -14.81
N THR A 80 5.68 -1.02 -15.89
CA THR A 80 5.12 -0.38 -17.09
C THR A 80 4.78 -1.39 -18.20
N ARG A 81 4.97 -2.70 -17.96
CA ARG A 81 4.63 -3.72 -18.96
C ARG A 81 3.11 -3.81 -19.11
N PRO A 82 2.58 -3.94 -20.34
CA PRO A 82 1.13 -4.05 -20.56
C PRO A 82 0.55 -5.38 -20.08
N ASN A 83 1.38 -6.43 -20.04
CA ASN A 83 0.98 -7.75 -19.57
C ASN A 83 1.26 -7.88 -18.07
N ILE A 84 0.20 -8.06 -17.27
CA ILE A 84 0.28 -8.28 -15.83
C ILE A 84 0.18 -9.78 -15.58
N GLU A 85 1.31 -10.42 -15.27
CA GLU A 85 1.38 -11.86 -15.00
C GLU A 85 0.59 -12.25 -13.74
N LYS A 86 0.55 -11.36 -12.73
CA LYS A 86 -0.16 -11.58 -11.47
C LYS A 86 -0.67 -10.27 -10.89
N ILE A 87 -1.98 -10.20 -10.64
CA ILE A 87 -2.59 -9.05 -9.98
C ILE A 87 -2.42 -9.24 -8.46
N PRO A 88 -1.70 -8.35 -7.75
CA PRO A 88 -1.56 -8.46 -6.31
C PRO A 88 -2.91 -8.24 -5.62
N LYS A 89 -3.13 -8.96 -4.51
CA LYS A 89 -4.31 -8.73 -3.66
C LYS A 89 -4.28 -7.29 -3.17
N LYS A 90 -5.43 -6.61 -3.17
CA LYS A 90 -5.55 -5.28 -2.57
C LYS A 90 -5.21 -5.37 -1.09
N SER A 91 -4.35 -4.48 -0.62
CA SER A 91 -4.07 -4.32 0.81
C SER A 91 -5.35 -3.94 1.56
N PHE A 92 -5.42 -4.29 2.84
CA PHE A 92 -6.52 -3.87 3.71
C PHE A 92 -6.73 -2.35 3.70
N LYS A 93 -5.66 -1.57 3.63
CA LYS A 93 -5.70 -0.11 3.50
C LYS A 93 -6.37 0.33 2.20
N GLN A 94 -6.04 -0.29 1.06
CA GLN A 94 -6.68 0.01 -0.23
C GLN A 94 -8.17 -0.34 -0.20
N LEU A 95 -8.54 -1.46 0.40
CA LEU A 95 -9.95 -1.85 0.58
C LEU A 95 -10.69 -0.83 1.46
N LYS A 96 -10.11 -0.47 2.62
CA LYS A 96 -10.68 0.54 3.52
C LYS A 96 -10.85 1.90 2.83
N ASN A 97 -9.85 2.33 2.06
CA ASN A 97 -9.92 3.57 1.29
C ASN A 97 -11.01 3.50 0.21
N ALA A 98 -11.15 2.38 -0.48
CA ALA A 98 -12.21 2.20 -1.49
C ALA A 98 -13.59 2.32 -0.85
N VAL A 99 -13.83 1.66 0.28
CA VAL A 99 -15.09 1.79 1.04
C VAL A 99 -15.31 3.23 1.50
N SER A 100 -14.29 3.88 2.06
CA SER A 100 -14.37 5.28 2.49
C SER A 100 -14.70 6.22 1.35
N ASN A 101 -14.17 5.99 0.15
CA ASN A 101 -14.44 6.80 -1.02
C ASN A 101 -15.90 6.67 -1.48
N VAL A 102 -16.44 5.44 -1.50
CA VAL A 102 -17.85 5.20 -1.80
C VAL A 102 -18.76 5.88 -0.77
N GLN A 103 -18.42 5.80 0.51
CA GLN A 103 -19.17 6.48 1.58
C GLN A 103 -19.17 8.00 1.41
N ILE A 104 -18.03 8.60 1.06
CA ILE A 104 -17.93 10.04 0.78
C ILE A 104 -18.75 10.42 -0.45
N GLN A 105 -18.74 9.61 -1.51
CA GLN A 105 -19.56 9.85 -2.71
C GLN A 105 -21.05 9.83 -2.39
N ILE A 106 -21.54 8.79 -1.70
CA ILE A 106 -22.95 8.72 -1.27
C ILE A 106 -23.32 9.91 -0.38
N TRP A 107 -22.42 10.32 0.53
CA TRP A 107 -22.66 11.50 1.36
C TRP A 107 -22.73 12.77 0.52
N GLN A 108 -21.82 12.95 -0.43
CA GLN A 108 -21.79 14.10 -1.33
C GLN A 108 -23.06 14.18 -2.19
N GLU A 109 -23.52 13.05 -2.74
CA GLU A 109 -24.75 12.98 -3.53
C GLU A 109 -25.97 13.40 -2.70
N ARG A 110 -26.08 12.92 -1.46
CA ARG A 110 -27.17 13.31 -0.54
C ARG A 110 -27.08 14.78 -0.12
N TRP A 111 -25.86 15.28 0.05
CA TRP A 111 -25.59 16.66 0.43
C TRP A 111 -25.99 17.64 -0.69
N ALA A 112 -25.60 17.33 -1.93
CA ALA A 112 -25.90 18.13 -3.11
C ALA A 112 -27.32 17.91 -3.66
N SER A 113 -27.94 16.75 -3.40
CA SER A 113 -29.31 16.44 -3.86
C SER A 113 -30.28 17.52 -3.39
N SER A 114 -31.14 18.04 -4.26
CA SER A 114 -32.14 19.09 -3.98
C SER A 114 -33.32 18.62 -3.12
N THR A 115 -33.44 17.33 -2.85
CA THR A 115 -34.55 16.72 -2.09
C THR A 115 -34.47 16.99 -0.58
N THR A 116 -33.27 17.30 -0.06
CA THR A 116 -33.05 17.64 1.36
C THR A 116 -33.63 19.03 1.69
N LYS A 117 -34.66 19.13 2.53
CA LYS A 117 -35.30 20.43 2.85
C LYS A 117 -34.48 21.29 3.83
N ASN A 118 -33.62 20.68 4.64
CA ASN A 118 -32.86 21.34 5.70
C ASN A 118 -31.38 21.47 5.32
N GLY A 119 -30.69 22.51 5.83
CA GLY A 119 -29.23 22.64 5.70
C GLY A 119 -28.71 23.25 4.39
N ARG A 120 -29.58 23.80 3.53
CA ARG A 120 -29.20 24.42 2.24
C ARG A 120 -28.24 25.60 2.36
N HIS A 121 -28.43 26.42 3.39
CA HIS A 121 -27.52 27.52 3.65
C HIS A 121 -26.11 27.00 3.99
N THR A 122 -26.02 25.95 4.80
CA THR A 122 -24.75 25.29 5.15
C THR A 122 -24.10 24.60 3.95
N GLU A 123 -24.89 24.00 3.05
CA GLU A 123 -24.40 23.40 1.81
C GLU A 123 -23.74 24.41 0.88
N LYS A 124 -24.32 25.61 0.72
CA LYS A 124 -23.68 26.71 -0.02
C LYS A 124 -22.32 27.11 0.56
N LEU A 125 -22.17 27.06 1.89
CA LEU A 125 -20.93 27.42 2.58
C LEU A 125 -19.90 26.28 2.57
N ILE A 126 -20.35 25.03 2.55
CA ILE A 126 -19.52 23.83 2.56
C ILE A 126 -20.05 22.87 1.48
N PRO A 127 -19.76 23.14 0.19
CA PRO A 127 -20.34 22.36 -0.91
C PRO A 127 -19.75 20.95 -1.02
N ALA A 128 -18.49 20.77 -0.60
CA ALA A 128 -17.82 19.49 -0.60
C ALA A 128 -17.77 18.88 0.81
N VAL A 129 -18.31 17.68 0.95
CA VAL A 129 -18.24 16.89 2.18
C VAL A 129 -16.83 16.35 2.40
N SER A 130 -16.44 16.18 3.66
CA SER A 130 -15.11 15.65 3.99
C SER A 130 -15.14 14.90 5.30
N ILE A 131 -14.39 13.80 5.36
CA ILE A 131 -14.08 13.06 6.60
C ILE A 131 -13.18 13.87 7.54
N HIS A 132 -12.43 14.84 7.02
CA HIS A 132 -11.60 15.71 7.84
C HIS A 132 -12.45 16.88 8.36
N LYS A 133 -12.58 16.94 9.69
CA LYS A 133 -13.28 18.04 10.35
C LYS A 133 -12.55 19.35 10.04
N LYS A 134 -13.24 20.27 9.37
CA LYS A 134 -12.75 21.66 9.25
C LYS A 134 -12.68 22.26 10.66
N LYS A 135 -11.51 22.81 11.02
CA LYS A 135 -11.34 23.52 12.30
C LYS A 135 -11.99 24.90 12.18
N ILE A 136 -13.30 24.96 12.38
CA ILE A 136 -14.07 26.20 12.43
C ILE A 136 -14.52 26.41 13.88
N SER A 137 -14.39 27.64 14.38
CA SER A 137 -14.90 27.99 15.70
C SER A 137 -16.40 27.70 15.79
N HIS A 138 -16.85 27.13 16.91
CA HIS A 138 -18.27 26.84 17.13
C HIS A 138 -19.15 28.10 17.02
N ILE A 139 -18.63 29.26 17.43
CA ILE A 139 -19.32 30.57 17.30
C ILE A 139 -19.53 30.92 15.84
N ILE A 140 -18.49 30.79 15.02
CA ILE A 140 -18.56 31.05 13.57
C ILE A 140 -19.52 30.07 12.92
N LEU A 141 -19.50 28.80 13.30
CA LEU A 141 -20.40 27.79 12.75
C LEU A 141 -21.87 28.08 13.12
N GLN A 142 -22.14 28.53 14.34
CA GLN A 142 -23.48 28.94 14.78
C GLN A 142 -23.98 30.18 14.04
N PHE A 143 -23.11 31.16 13.81
CA PHE A 143 -23.41 32.36 13.01
C PHE A 143 -23.75 31.97 11.57
N LEU A 144 -22.86 31.20 10.94
CA LEU A 144 -22.99 30.73 9.56
C LEU A 144 -24.14 29.74 9.34
N SER A 145 -24.70 29.12 10.37
CA SER A 145 -25.84 28.20 10.23
C SER A 145 -27.16 28.82 10.72
N GLY A 146 -27.14 30.06 11.22
CA GLY A 146 -28.32 30.72 11.76
C GLY A 146 -28.87 30.08 13.04
N HIS A 147 -28.03 29.33 13.77
CA HIS A 147 -28.43 28.56 14.96
C HIS A 147 -27.88 29.12 16.28
N GLY A 148 -27.15 30.23 16.26
CA GLY A 148 -26.69 30.90 17.49
C GLY A 148 -27.74 31.87 18.04
N ARG A 149 -27.76 32.02 19.37
CA ARG A 149 -28.54 33.06 20.06
C ARG A 149 -27.83 34.40 19.91
N PHE A 150 -27.95 35.00 18.73
CA PHE A 150 -27.47 36.35 18.48
C PHE A 150 -28.61 37.34 18.75
N PRO A 151 -28.35 38.46 19.46
CA PRO A 151 -29.34 39.52 19.62
C PRO A 151 -29.74 40.06 18.24
N ALA A 152 -31.04 40.36 18.08
CA ALA A 152 -31.61 40.93 16.86
C ALA A 152 -31.15 42.37 16.63
#